data_AF-A0AAD9NW36-F1
#
_entry.id   AF-A0AAD9NW36-F1
#
_cell.length_a   1.000
_cell.length_b   1.000
_cell.length_c   1.000
_cell.angle_alpha   90.00
_cell.angle_beta   90.00
_cell.angle_gamma   90.00
#
_symmetry.space_group_name_H-M   'P 1'
#
loop_
_entity.id
_entity.type
_entity.pdbx_description
1 polymer ?
#
loop_
_entity_poly.entity_id
_entity_poly.type
_entity_poly.pdbx_seq_one_letter_code
_entity_poly.pdbx_strand_id
1 'polypeptide(L)'
;MLVFVTGDGLRHFANSDTWHTNGTFNSAPLLFNQLYLIRCPVGESSVSCVYAFLSNKLQSTYEELLTSVLDRCTVLGLQPDPTTVITDYELAAINAVRANLDPQMTGRVCLPHDTKYVEKDPPFGTSWQEP
;
A
#
# COMPACT_ATOMS: atom_id res chain seq x y z
N MET A 1 13.01 -10.32 4.15
CA MET A 1 12.36 -9.01 3.92
C MET A 1 13.16 -7.91 4.64
N LEU A 2 13.04 -6.64 4.22
CA LEU A 2 13.40 -5.47 5.04
C LEU A 2 12.19 -4.53 5.13
N VAL A 3 11.90 -3.96 6.30
CA VAL A 3 10.75 -3.06 6.52
C VAL A 3 11.23 -1.77 7.18
N PHE A 4 10.81 -0.62 6.65
CA PHE A 4 11.12 0.71 7.15
C PHE A 4 9.83 1.47 7.46
N VAL A 5 9.76 2.02 8.67
CA VAL A 5 8.61 2.73 9.25
C VAL A 5 9.12 3.84 10.17
N THR A 6 8.38 4.94 10.29
CA THR A 6 8.63 5.97 11.32
C THR A 6 7.57 5.87 12.41
N GLY A 7 7.84 6.41 13.60
CA GLY A 7 6.87 6.41 14.70
C GLY A 7 5.56 7.09 14.30
N ASP A 8 5.64 8.24 13.65
CA ASP A 8 4.46 9.01 13.25
C ASP A 8 3.79 8.46 11.98
N GLY A 9 4.56 7.80 11.10
CA GLY A 9 4.00 6.98 10.02
C GLY A 9 3.13 5.84 10.56
N LEU A 10 3.56 5.15 11.62
CA LEU A 10 2.75 4.12 12.27
C LEU A 10 1.54 4.69 13.01
N ARG A 11 1.63 5.89 13.61
CA ARG A 11 0.45 6.59 14.17
C ARG A 11 -0.58 6.89 13.08
N HIS A 12 -0.12 7.42 11.94
CA HIS A 12 -1.00 7.76 10.83
C HIS A 12 -1.64 6.51 10.20
N PHE A 13 -0.85 5.45 10.02
CA PHE A 13 -1.33 4.13 9.59
C PHE A 13 -2.39 3.54 10.53
N ALA A 14 -2.13 3.57 11.85
CA ALA A 14 -3.06 3.04 12.85
C ALA A 14 -4.39 3.81 12.93
N ASN A 15 -4.34 5.13 12.72
CA ASN A 15 -5.51 6.02 12.76
C ASN A 15 -6.19 6.20 11.39
N SER A 16 -5.87 5.39 10.38
CA SER A 16 -6.37 5.55 9.01
C SER A 16 -7.35 4.45 8.61
N ASP A 17 -8.63 4.82 8.49
CA ASP A 17 -9.75 3.95 8.07
C ASP A 17 -9.53 3.25 6.71
N THR A 18 -8.58 3.71 5.91
CA THR A 18 -8.27 3.17 4.58
C THR A 18 -6.76 3.05 4.37
N TRP A 19 -6.31 1.89 3.89
CA TRP A 19 -4.94 1.65 3.45
C TRP A 19 -4.91 1.38 1.94
N HIS A 20 -3.93 1.93 1.24
CA HIS A 20 -3.60 1.64 -0.15
C HIS A 20 -2.27 0.90 -0.20
N THR A 21 -2.25 -0.31 -0.75
CA THR A 21 -1.06 -1.17 -0.83
C THR A 21 -0.72 -1.48 -2.27
N ASN A 22 0.58 -1.45 -2.62
CA ASN A 22 1.01 -1.58 -4.01
C ASN A 22 2.48 -2.01 -4.13
N GLY A 23 2.75 -3.03 -4.96
CA GLY A 23 4.11 -3.40 -5.38
C GLY A 23 4.71 -2.49 -6.46
N THR A 24 5.95 -2.04 -6.27
CA THR A 24 6.73 -1.33 -7.30
C THR A 24 8.00 -2.10 -7.65
N PHE A 25 8.18 -2.43 -8.92
CA PHE A 25 9.24 -3.34 -9.38
C PHE A 25 10.49 -2.56 -9.84
N ASN A 26 10.29 -1.47 -10.60
CA ASN A 26 11.37 -0.65 -11.16
C ASN A 26 12.26 0.05 -10.11
N SER A 27 11.82 0.07 -8.85
CA SER A 27 12.52 0.69 -7.70
C SER A 27 13.13 -0.33 -6.74
N ALA A 28 13.11 -1.62 -7.07
CA ALA A 28 13.67 -2.68 -6.23
C ALA A 28 15.17 -2.88 -6.52
N PRO A 29 16.06 -2.88 -5.51
CA PRO A 29 17.45 -3.33 -5.68
C PRO A 29 17.49 -4.81 -6.08
N LEU A 30 18.55 -5.22 -6.79
CA LEU A 30 18.73 -6.56 -7.39
C LEU A 30 18.49 -7.77 -6.45
N LEU A 31 18.54 -7.58 -5.13
CA LEU A 31 18.31 -8.61 -4.11
C LEU A 31 16.82 -8.76 -3.71
N PHE A 32 15.92 -7.98 -4.30
CA PHE A 32 14.50 -7.94 -3.97
C PHE A 32 13.63 -7.91 -5.23
N ASN A 33 12.48 -8.57 -5.18
CA ASN A 33 11.55 -8.62 -6.32
C ASN A 33 10.69 -7.35 -6.42
N GLN A 34 10.48 -6.63 -5.32
CA GLN A 34 9.64 -5.43 -5.26
C GLN A 34 9.96 -4.56 -4.04
N LEU A 35 9.79 -3.24 -4.21
CA LEU A 35 9.49 -2.31 -3.12
C LEU A 35 7.96 -2.24 -2.99
N TYR A 36 7.43 -2.86 -1.95
CA TYR A 36 6.02 -2.80 -1.59
C TYR A 36 5.77 -1.63 -0.63
N LEU A 37 4.69 -0.88 -0.86
CA LEU A 37 4.33 0.30 -0.07
C LEU A 37 2.97 0.11 0.57
N ILE A 38 2.82 0.55 1.83
CA ILE A 38 1.50 0.77 2.45
C ILE A 38 1.35 2.28 2.65
N ARG A 39 0.29 2.85 2.06
CA ARG A 39 0.00 4.28 2.01
C ARG A 39 -1.34 4.58 2.65
N CYS A 40 -1.45 5.72 3.30
CA CYS A 40 -2.67 6.17 3.98
C CYS A 40 -3.04 7.57 3.49
N PRO A 41 -4.34 7.90 3.28
CA PRO A 41 -4.77 9.23 2.84
C PRO A 41 -4.32 10.36 3.78
N VAL A 42 -4.02 11.52 3.20
CA VAL A 42 -3.77 12.79 3.90
C VAL A 42 -4.36 13.91 3.03
N GLY A 43 -5.55 14.39 3.39
CA GLY A 43 -6.31 15.32 2.55
C GLY A 43 -6.60 14.71 1.17
N GLU A 44 -6.25 15.43 0.10
CA GLU A 44 -6.40 14.99 -1.29
C GLU A 44 -5.23 14.10 -1.79
N SER A 45 -4.29 13.72 -0.92
CA SER A 45 -3.11 12.93 -1.25
C SER A 45 -2.99 11.67 -0.38
N SER A 46 -1.88 10.93 -0.48
CA SER A 46 -1.57 9.81 0.42
C SER A 46 -0.08 9.67 0.69
N VAL A 47 0.28 9.40 1.94
CA VAL A 47 1.67 9.23 2.39
C VAL A 47 2.00 7.77 2.62
N SER A 48 3.19 7.34 2.20
CA SER A 48 3.71 5.99 2.52
C SER A 48 4.08 5.91 3.99
N CYS A 49 3.36 5.07 4.74
CA CYS A 49 3.60 4.82 6.16
C CYS A 49 4.51 3.62 6.40
N VAL A 50 4.50 2.66 5.47
CA VAL A 50 5.39 1.49 5.45
C VAL A 50 6.05 1.36 4.09
N TYR A 51 7.36 1.11 4.11
CA TYR A 51 8.18 0.80 2.95
C TYR A 51 8.82 -0.58 3.17
N ALA A 52 8.57 -1.55 2.30
CA ALA A 52 9.06 -2.92 2.48
C ALA A 52 9.74 -3.47 1.22
N PHE A 53 10.99 -3.90 1.33
CA PHE A 53 11.66 -4.65 0.28
C PHE A 53 11.37 -6.15 0.44
N LEU A 54 10.61 -6.71 -0.49
CA LEU A 54 10.16 -8.09 -0.48
C LEU A 54 10.96 -8.93 -1.47
N SER A 55 11.45 -10.07 -1.01
CA SER A 55 12.28 -11.02 -1.77
C SER A 55 11.48 -11.95 -2.70
N ASN A 56 10.15 -11.88 -2.68
CA ASN A 56 9.25 -12.67 -3.52
C ASN A 56 7.83 -12.03 -3.54
N LYS A 57 6.84 -12.78 -4.04
CA LYS A 57 5.39 -12.46 -4.10
C LYS A 57 4.51 -13.56 -3.46
N LEU A 58 5.02 -14.27 -2.44
CA LEU A 58 4.29 -15.33 -1.75
C LEU A 58 3.35 -14.75 -0.70
N GLN A 59 2.18 -15.37 -0.52
CA GLN A 59 1.20 -14.96 0.49
C GLN A 59 1.83 -14.85 1.88
N SER A 60 2.63 -15.84 2.28
CA SER A 60 3.34 -15.85 3.56
C SER A 60 4.33 -14.69 3.75
N THR A 61 4.90 -14.12 2.68
CA THR A 61 5.77 -12.93 2.76
C THR A 61 4.97 -11.63 2.88
N TYR A 62 3.72 -11.60 2.44
CA TYR A 62 2.78 -10.51 2.75
C TYR A 62 2.19 -10.65 4.16
N GLU A 63 1.92 -11.87 4.63
CA GLU A 63 1.49 -12.15 6.01
C GLU A 63 2.61 -11.78 7.01
N GLU A 64 3.86 -12.15 6.71
CA GLU A 64 5.06 -11.75 7.48
C GLU A 64 5.19 -10.22 7.56
N LEU A 65 4.96 -9.51 6.45
CA LEU A 65 4.97 -8.04 6.41
C LEU A 65 3.88 -7.44 7.31
N LEU A 66 2.63 -7.85 7.12
CA LEU A 66 1.49 -7.31 7.86
C LEU A 66 1.64 -7.58 9.36
N THR A 67 1.99 -8.81 9.74
CA THR A 67 2.27 -9.18 11.13
C THR A 67 3.39 -8.32 11.73
N SER A 68 4.51 -8.16 11.02
CA SER A 68 5.65 -7.33 11.49
C SER A 68 5.27 -5.86 11.73
N VAL A 69 4.34 -5.31 10.95
CA VAL A 69 3.84 -3.94 11.13
C VAL A 69 2.84 -3.86 12.28
N LEU A 70 1.91 -4.81 12.38
CA LEU A 70 0.90 -4.88 13.45
C LEU A 70 1.54 -5.09 14.82
N ASP A 71 2.48 -6.02 14.94
CA ASP A 71 3.29 -6.23 16.16
C ASP A 71 4.03 -4.94 16.57
N ARG A 72 4.58 -4.22 15.59
CA ARG A 72 5.28 -2.96 15.86
C ARG A 72 4.33 -1.84 16.30
N CYS A 73 3.09 -1.82 15.79
CA CYS A 73 2.03 -0.96 16.30
C CYS A 73 1.65 -1.32 17.75
N THR A 74 1.47 -2.61 18.06
CA THR A 74 1.17 -3.09 19.43
C THR A 74 2.26 -2.69 20.42
N VAL A 75 3.54 -2.82 20.06
CA VAL A 75 4.69 -2.37 20.88
C VAL A 75 4.70 -0.85 21.12
N LEU A 76 4.03 -0.05 20.28
CA LEU A 76 3.86 1.40 20.44
C LEU A 76 2.54 1.80 21.10
N GLY A 77 1.72 0.84 21.55
CA GLY A 77 0.39 1.09 22.11
C GLY A 77 -0.65 1.54 21.08
N LEU A 78 -0.44 1.22 19.80
CA LEU A 78 -1.34 1.54 18.69
C LEU A 78 -2.18 0.30 18.33
N GLN A 79 -3.45 0.53 17.99
CA GLN A 79 -4.39 -0.52 17.54
C GLN A 79 -4.93 -0.13 16.15
N PRO A 80 -4.30 -0.61 15.06
CA PRO A 80 -4.75 -0.35 13.69
C PRO A 80 -6.02 -1.15 13.38
N ASP A 81 -7.10 -0.45 12.99
CA ASP A 81 -8.41 -1.05 12.66
C ASP A 81 -8.98 -0.41 11.37
N PRO A 82 -8.45 -0.77 10.18
CA PRO A 82 -8.85 -0.14 8.91
C PRO A 82 -10.19 -0.71 8.42
N THR A 83 -11.13 0.15 8.04
CA THR A 83 -12.41 -0.27 7.42
C THR A 83 -12.29 -0.70 5.96
N THR A 84 -11.17 -0.43 5.29
CA THR A 84 -10.96 -0.71 3.85
C THR A 84 -9.48 -0.87 3.53
N VAL A 85 -9.14 -1.89 2.74
CA VAL A 85 -7.78 -2.08 2.21
C VAL A 85 -7.84 -2.25 0.68
N ILE A 86 -7.26 -1.28 -0.03
CA ILE A 86 -7.14 -1.27 -1.48
C ILE A 86 -5.76 -1.83 -1.82
N THR A 87 -5.70 -2.94 -2.52
CA THR A 87 -4.44 -3.60 -2.94
C THR A 87 -4.42 -3.73 -4.46
N ASP A 88 -3.23 -3.95 -5.04
CA ASP A 88 -3.12 -4.43 -6.42
C ASP A 88 -3.80 -5.81 -6.61
N TYR A 89 -3.98 -6.23 -7.86
CA TYR A 89 -4.68 -7.46 -8.24
C TYR A 89 -3.97 -8.77 -7.81
N GLU A 90 -2.87 -8.71 -7.05
CA GLU A 90 -2.13 -9.91 -6.66
C GLU A 90 -2.86 -10.69 -5.55
N LEU A 91 -3.23 -11.93 -5.87
CA LEU A 91 -4.02 -12.79 -4.98
C LEU A 91 -3.31 -13.12 -3.66
N ALA A 92 -1.97 -13.15 -3.64
CA ALA A 92 -1.22 -13.43 -2.42
C ALA A 92 -1.27 -12.25 -1.45
N ALA A 93 -1.17 -11.01 -1.92
CA ALA A 93 -1.44 -9.82 -1.10
C ALA A 93 -2.90 -9.78 -0.59
N ILE A 94 -3.88 -10.03 -1.47
CA ILE A 94 -5.31 -10.07 -1.13
C ILE A 94 -5.62 -11.08 -0.02
N ASN A 95 -5.02 -12.28 -0.07
CA ASN A 95 -5.24 -13.32 0.92
C ASN A 95 -4.56 -12.98 2.27
N ALA A 96 -3.35 -12.43 2.23
CA ALA A 96 -2.64 -12.02 3.45
C ALA A 96 -3.42 -10.95 4.24
N VAL A 97 -3.95 -9.94 3.56
CA VAL A 97 -4.82 -8.91 4.17
C VAL A 97 -6.01 -9.54 4.91
N ARG A 98 -6.64 -10.56 4.32
CA ARG A 98 -7.77 -11.29 4.95
C ARG A 98 -7.35 -12.21 6.10
N ALA A 99 -6.13 -12.76 6.06
CA ALA A 99 -5.59 -13.61 7.13
C ALA A 99 -5.20 -12.77 8.37
N ASN A 100 -4.71 -11.55 8.17
CA ASN A 100 -4.18 -10.69 9.22
C ASN A 100 -5.21 -9.76 9.91
N LEU A 101 -6.35 -9.44 9.27
CA LEU A 101 -7.26 -8.37 9.71
C LEU A 101 -8.70 -8.84 9.99
N ASP A 102 -8.87 -10.04 10.57
CA ASP A 102 -10.14 -10.72 10.87
C ASP A 102 -10.94 -11.21 9.62
N PRO A 103 -11.44 -12.47 9.59
CA PRO A 103 -12.28 -12.98 8.50
C PRO A 103 -13.62 -12.23 8.31
N GLN A 104 -14.05 -11.38 9.24
CA GLN A 104 -15.20 -10.50 9.10
C GLN A 104 -14.91 -9.20 8.32
N MET A 105 -13.66 -8.95 7.90
CA MET A 105 -13.31 -7.93 6.89
C MET A 105 -13.77 -8.30 5.46
N THR A 106 -15.01 -8.79 5.34
CA THR A 106 -15.76 -8.96 4.09
C THR A 106 -16.04 -7.61 3.40
N GLY A 107 -15.85 -6.51 4.12
CA GLY A 107 -15.97 -5.13 3.64
C GLY A 107 -14.77 -4.69 2.79
N ARG A 108 -14.85 -4.90 1.47
CA ARG A 108 -14.10 -4.13 0.46
C ARG A 108 -12.56 -4.24 0.54
N VAL A 109 -12.05 -5.44 0.28
CA VAL A 109 -10.82 -5.54 -0.54
C VAL A 109 -11.17 -5.06 -1.95
N CYS A 110 -11.01 -3.76 -2.19
CA CYS A 110 -11.32 -3.15 -3.48
C CYS A 110 -10.17 -3.38 -4.46
N LEU A 111 -10.43 -4.23 -5.47
CA LEU A 111 -9.58 -4.34 -6.66
C LEU A 111 -9.52 -2.97 -7.37
N PRO A 112 -8.36 -2.55 -7.89
CA PRO A 112 -8.18 -1.20 -8.41
C PRO A 112 -8.91 -1.08 -9.76
N HIS A 113 -10.00 -0.31 -9.77
CA HIS A 113 -10.79 -0.09 -10.97
C HIS A 113 -9.91 0.48 -12.09
N ASP A 114 -10.01 -0.10 -13.28
CA ASP A 114 -9.06 0.01 -14.39
C ASP A 114 -8.88 1.47 -14.86
N THR A 115 -8.00 2.19 -14.16
CA THR A 115 -7.69 3.60 -14.38
C THR A 115 -6.32 3.64 -15.04
N LYS A 116 -6.37 3.59 -16.37
CA LYS A 116 -5.23 3.80 -17.26
C LYS A 116 -4.39 4.99 -16.80
N TYR A 117 -3.14 5.01 -17.23
CA TYR A 117 -2.44 6.27 -17.50
C TYR A 117 -3.26 7.04 -18.54
N VAL A 118 -4.25 7.82 -18.08
CA VAL A 118 -4.81 8.93 -18.84
C VAL A 118 -3.84 10.07 -18.64
N GLU A 119 -2.80 10.05 -19.47
CA GLU A 119 -2.08 11.23 -19.89
C GLU A 119 -3.11 12.31 -20.18
N LYS A 120 -3.18 13.32 -19.31
CA LYS A 120 -4.10 14.44 -19.50
C LYS A 120 -3.46 15.37 -20.50
N ASP A 121 -3.81 15.19 -21.76
CA ASP A 121 -3.68 16.21 -22.79
C ASP A 121 -4.08 17.59 -22.21
N PRO A 122 -3.33 18.66 -22.52
CA PRO A 122 -3.57 19.97 -21.93
C PRO A 122 -4.98 20.48 -22.28
N PRO A 123 -5.63 21.23 -21.39
CA PRO A 123 -6.98 21.75 -21.63
C PRO A 123 -6.99 22.62 -22.90
N PHE A 124 -7.99 22.38 -23.75
CA PHE A 124 -8.14 22.93 -25.10
C PHE A 124 -7.72 24.40 -25.26
N GLY A 125 -6.82 24.66 -26.22
CA GLY A 125 -6.89 25.87 -27.04
C GLY A 125 -5.82 26.95 -26.83
N THR A 126 -4.58 26.68 -27.22
CA THR A 126 -3.75 27.70 -27.92
C THR A 126 -2.97 27.05 -29.06
N SER A 127 -2.97 27.70 -30.22
CA SER A 127 -2.22 27.27 -31.41
C SER A 127 -0.90 28.07 -31.50
N TRP A 128 0.24 27.39 -31.34
CA TRP A 128 1.55 27.96 -31.65
C TRP A 128 2.42 26.94 -32.39
N GLN A 129 3.24 27.44 -33.31
CA GLN A 129 4.05 26.64 -34.24
C GLN A 129 5.45 26.40 -33.69
N GLU A 130 6.10 25.34 -34.18
CA GLU A 130 7.50 25.01 -33.89
C GLU A 130 8.46 26.07 -34.47
N PRO A 131 9.51 26.46 -33.72
CA PRO A 131 10.75 27.03 -34.24
C PRO A 131 11.84 25.96 -34.48
#